data_AF-A0A0M3IST5-F1
#
_entry.id   AF-A0A0M3IST5-F1
#
_cell.length_a   1.000
_cell.length_b   1.000
_cell.length_c   1.000
_cell.angle_alpha   90.00
_cell.angle_beta   90.00
_cell.angle_gamma   90.00
#
_symmetry.space_group_name_H-M   'P 1'
#
loop_
_entity.id
_entity.type
_entity.pdbx_description
1 polymer ?
#
loop_
_entity_poly.entity_id
_entity_poly.type
_entity_poly.pdbx_seq_one_letter_code
_entity_poly.pdbx_strand_id
1 'polypeptide(L)'
;MAILSVNILYHKKILDTVQVRNTATFGACCCAAIFWVFRECGSLAGHMAYEITGEETRQLLALAVAQQFFGCFVNAAHWLDTWLMRSLASFITGLFIERYFGTSEYLFRIRKVLNSVCDYESRWGQVVLRPLKSDCKVKQELHFDARNSFTCSPLYAEILFKKGHFVVRMLAKRLGKEPFFQVVQKILSVSMQFSQQQKEPINWQHMTVSTESFFRTVSNVTGQELPTFLEQWIYGGGHANFQVSFK
;
A
#
# COMPACT_ATOMS: atom_id res chain seq x y z
N MET A 1 -7.57 -17.82 -25.56
CA MET A 1 -8.62 -18.39 -24.68
C MET A 1 -8.10 -19.37 -23.61
N ALA A 2 -6.79 -19.64 -23.45
CA ALA A 2 -6.30 -20.60 -22.44
C ALA A 2 -5.85 -19.98 -21.09
N ILE A 3 -5.70 -18.66 -20.99
CA ILE A 3 -5.19 -17.98 -19.77
C ILE A 3 -6.31 -17.68 -18.76
N LEU A 4 -7.58 -17.70 -19.18
CA LEU A 4 -8.74 -17.52 -18.30
C LEU A 4 -9.17 -18.82 -17.60
N SER A 5 -8.90 -19.99 -18.20
CA SER A 5 -9.34 -21.28 -17.66
C SER A 5 -8.51 -21.75 -16.46
N VAL A 6 -7.23 -21.34 -16.38
CA VAL A 6 -6.38 -21.63 -15.20
C VAL A 6 -6.77 -20.75 -14.01
N ASN A 7 -7.26 -19.52 -14.24
CA ASN A 7 -7.65 -18.59 -13.18
C ASN A 7 -8.94 -18.99 -12.44
N ILE A 8 -9.87 -19.69 -13.11
CA ILE A 8 -11.14 -20.12 -12.48
C ILE A 8 -10.91 -21.32 -11.53
N LEU A 9 -9.93 -22.19 -11.81
CA LEU A 9 -9.59 -23.30 -10.91
C LEU A 9 -8.89 -22.84 -9.63
N TYR A 10 -8.08 -21.78 -9.70
CA TYR A 10 -7.46 -21.17 -8.52
C TYR A 10 -8.47 -20.41 -7.65
N HIS A 11 -9.45 -19.75 -8.28
CA HIS A 11 -10.49 -19.02 -7.55
C HIS A 11 -11.41 -19.94 -6.73
N LYS A 12 -11.68 -21.16 -7.22
CA LYS A 12 -12.50 -22.14 -6.51
C LYS A 12 -11.77 -22.77 -5.32
N LYS A 13 -10.48 -23.12 -5.48
CA LYS A 13 -9.68 -23.64 -4.37
C LYS A 13 -9.45 -22.61 -3.25
N ILE A 14 -9.30 -21.33 -3.57
CA ILE A 14 -9.11 -20.29 -2.54
C ILE A 14 -10.41 -20.04 -1.76
N LEU A 15 -11.57 -20.01 -2.42
CA LEU A 15 -12.87 -19.86 -1.74
C LEU A 15 -13.26 -21.10 -0.93
N ASP A 16 -12.96 -22.31 -1.41
CA ASP A 16 -13.27 -23.55 -0.69
C ASP A 16 -12.32 -23.79 0.50
N THR A 17 -11.10 -23.22 0.49
CA THR A 17 -10.18 -23.27 1.65
C THR A 17 -10.55 -22.26 2.76
N VAL A 18 -11.45 -21.31 2.47
CA VAL A 18 -12.01 -20.37 3.47
C VAL A 18 -13.16 -21.02 4.27
N GLN A 19 -13.57 -22.26 3.94
CA GLN A 19 -14.49 -23.01 4.78
C GLN A 19 -13.79 -23.57 6.03
N VAL A 20 -13.72 -22.71 7.05
CA VAL A 20 -13.76 -23.01 8.49
C VAL A 20 -13.35 -24.44 8.86
N ARG A 21 -12.04 -24.69 9.02
CA ARG A 21 -11.55 -25.80 9.84
C ARG A 21 -10.44 -25.32 10.76
N ASN A 22 -10.86 -25.01 11.99
CA ASN A 22 -10.09 -25.03 13.24
C ASN A 22 -8.63 -24.55 13.17
N THR A 23 -8.43 -23.24 13.12
CA THR A 23 -7.15 -22.59 13.49
C THR A 23 -7.42 -21.52 14.54
N ALA A 24 -7.66 -21.96 15.78
CA ALA A 24 -8.07 -21.12 16.90
C ALA A 24 -7.02 -20.08 17.35
N THR A 25 -5.77 -20.18 16.88
CA THR A 25 -4.69 -19.25 17.25
C THR A 25 -4.33 -18.23 16.15
N PHE A 26 -4.48 -18.58 14.86
CA PHE A 26 -4.31 -17.62 13.75
C PHE A 26 -5.56 -16.74 13.55
N GLY A 27 -6.73 -17.25 13.95
CA GLY A 27 -8.02 -16.56 13.87
C GLY A 27 -8.12 -15.31 14.75
N ALA A 28 -7.42 -15.24 15.89
CA ALA A 28 -7.51 -14.06 16.77
C ALA A 28 -6.79 -12.83 16.19
N CYS A 29 -5.64 -13.03 15.52
CA CYS A 29 -4.88 -11.94 14.89
C CYS A 29 -5.55 -11.48 13.58
N CYS A 30 -6.07 -12.41 12.78
CA CYS A 30 -6.84 -12.07 11.58
C CYS A 30 -8.20 -11.44 11.91
N CYS A 31 -8.93 -11.89 12.94
CA CYS A 31 -10.17 -11.24 13.36
C CYS A 31 -9.91 -9.84 13.93
N ALA A 32 -8.85 -9.64 14.72
CA ALA A 32 -8.45 -8.30 15.16
C ALA A 32 -8.06 -7.41 13.99
N ALA A 33 -7.36 -7.93 12.97
CA ALA A 33 -7.02 -7.19 11.77
C ALA A 33 -8.24 -6.90 10.88
N ILE A 34 -9.21 -7.81 10.76
CA ILE A 34 -10.49 -7.57 10.09
C ILE A 34 -11.28 -6.49 10.85
N PHE A 35 -11.30 -6.54 12.18
CA PHE A 35 -11.96 -5.54 13.02
C PHE A 35 -11.23 -4.19 12.99
N TRP A 36 -9.90 -4.18 12.86
CA TRP A 36 -9.08 -2.98 12.70
C TRP A 36 -9.25 -2.37 11.31
N VAL A 37 -9.27 -3.19 10.24
CA VAL A 37 -9.63 -2.76 8.88
C VAL A 37 -11.05 -2.18 8.86
N PHE A 38 -12.03 -2.81 9.51
CA PHE A 38 -13.38 -2.26 9.64
C PHE A 38 -13.45 -0.99 10.50
N ARG A 39 -12.67 -0.90 11.58
CA ARG A 39 -12.60 0.29 12.45
C ARG A 39 -11.89 1.47 11.77
N GLU A 40 -10.89 1.21 10.92
CA GLU A 40 -10.15 2.23 10.19
C GLU A 40 -10.89 2.67 8.91
N CYS A 41 -11.54 1.74 8.20
CA CYS A 41 -12.55 2.07 7.19
C CYS A 41 -13.73 2.83 7.83
N GLY A 42 -14.12 2.47 9.05
CA GLY A 42 -15.15 3.14 9.83
C GLY A 42 -14.77 4.57 10.25
N SER A 43 -13.49 4.82 10.55
CA SER A 43 -12.98 6.17 10.85
C SER A 43 -12.92 7.06 9.61
N LEU A 44 -12.53 6.51 8.45
CA LEU A 44 -12.65 7.18 7.14
C LEU A 44 -14.12 7.40 6.72
N ALA A 45 -15.02 6.51 7.11
CA ALA A 45 -16.47 6.60 6.85
C ALA A 45 -17.21 7.51 7.85
N GLY A 46 -16.63 7.83 9.01
CA GLY A 46 -17.26 8.64 10.06
C GLY A 46 -17.63 10.06 9.64
N HIS A 47 -17.02 10.57 8.56
CA HIS A 47 -17.37 11.86 7.94
C HIS A 47 -18.26 11.75 6.69
N MET A 48 -18.67 10.54 6.29
CA MET A 48 -19.42 10.28 5.04
C MET A 48 -20.70 9.46 5.33
N ALA A 49 -21.50 9.89 6.30
CA ALA A 49 -22.87 9.42 6.46
C ALA A 49 -23.80 10.20 5.52
N TYR A 50 -23.64 10.02 4.21
CA TYR A 50 -24.56 10.50 3.17
C TYR A 50 -24.44 9.55 1.98
N GLU A 51 -25.56 8.92 1.58
CA GLU A 51 -25.74 8.04 0.41
C GLU A 51 -24.49 7.34 -0.13
N ILE A 52 -24.14 6.19 0.46
CA ILE A 52 -23.12 5.31 -0.17
C ILE A 52 -23.74 4.78 -1.45
N THR A 53 -23.35 5.36 -2.59
CA THR A 53 -23.72 4.84 -3.90
C THR A 53 -23.13 3.42 -4.06
N GLY A 54 -23.83 2.53 -4.77
CA GLY A 54 -23.38 1.14 -4.94
C GLY A 54 -21.97 1.01 -5.55
N GLU A 55 -21.50 2.05 -6.24
CA GLU A 55 -20.13 2.16 -6.75
C GLU A 55 -19.09 2.29 -5.62
N GLU A 56 -19.31 3.19 -4.66
CA GLU A 56 -18.38 3.44 -3.55
C GLU A 56 -18.23 2.21 -2.66
N THR A 57 -19.33 1.48 -2.42
CA THR A 57 -19.29 0.23 -1.63
C THR A 57 -18.37 -0.80 -2.29
N ARG A 58 -18.45 -1.00 -3.60
CA ARG A 58 -17.62 -1.98 -4.31
C ARG A 58 -16.14 -1.65 -4.26
N GLN A 59 -15.81 -0.36 -4.22
CA GLN A 59 -14.44 0.11 -4.17
C GLN A 59 -13.85 -0.02 -2.77
N LEU A 60 -14.65 0.25 -1.74
CA LEU A 60 -14.29 -0.01 -0.35
C LEU A 60 -14.06 -1.51 -0.11
N LEU A 61 -14.92 -2.37 -0.66
CA LEU A 61 -14.73 -3.82 -0.60
C LEU A 61 -13.45 -4.27 -1.31
N ALA A 62 -13.17 -3.73 -2.50
CA ALA A 62 -11.94 -4.02 -3.22
C ALA A 62 -10.70 -3.60 -2.42
N LEU A 63 -10.74 -2.42 -1.78
CA LEU A 63 -9.68 -1.94 -0.90
C LEU A 63 -9.51 -2.83 0.33
N ALA A 64 -10.60 -3.23 0.98
CA ALA A 64 -10.56 -4.10 2.15
C ALA A 64 -9.94 -5.46 1.83
N VAL A 65 -10.29 -6.07 0.69
CA VAL A 65 -9.66 -7.31 0.23
C VAL A 65 -8.17 -7.09 -0.05
N ALA A 66 -7.81 -6.00 -0.72
CA ALA A 66 -6.40 -5.71 -1.00
C ALA A 66 -5.58 -5.51 0.30
N GLN A 67 -6.14 -4.88 1.32
CA GLN A 67 -5.53 -4.69 2.63
C GLN A 67 -5.40 -5.98 3.45
N GLN A 68 -6.28 -6.97 3.22
CA GLN A 68 -6.11 -8.29 3.83
C GLN A 68 -4.84 -8.98 3.32
N PHE A 69 -4.58 -8.94 2.01
CA PHE A 69 -3.34 -9.46 1.44
C PHE A 69 -2.12 -8.64 1.88
N PHE A 70 -2.17 -7.32 1.72
CA PHE A 70 -1.09 -6.40 2.07
C PHE A 70 -1.43 -5.68 3.38
N GLY A 71 -1.09 -6.31 4.50
CA GLY A 71 -1.39 -5.85 5.85
C GLY A 71 -1.51 -7.02 6.82
N CYS A 72 -2.28 -8.06 6.46
CA CYS A 72 -2.44 -9.26 7.31
C CYS A 72 -1.50 -10.39 6.88
N PHE A 73 -1.45 -10.70 5.57
CA PHE A 73 -0.62 -11.80 5.07
C PHE A 73 0.85 -11.38 4.90
N VAL A 74 1.08 -10.25 4.22
CA VAL A 74 2.40 -9.60 4.17
C VAL A 74 2.34 -8.37 5.06
N ASN A 75 3.23 -8.29 6.06
CA ASN A 75 3.24 -7.18 7.00
C ASN A 75 4.49 -6.31 6.84
N ALA A 76 4.41 -5.06 7.30
CA ALA A 76 5.57 -4.18 7.38
C ALA A 76 6.49 -4.59 8.53
N ALA A 77 7.79 -4.51 8.33
CA ALA A 77 8.77 -4.83 9.38
C ALA A 77 8.79 -3.76 10.50
N HIS A 78 8.57 -2.49 10.14
CA HIS A 78 8.57 -1.34 11.06
C HIS A 78 7.42 -0.39 10.71
N TRP A 79 7.02 0.46 11.66
CA TRP A 79 6.01 1.52 11.43
C TRP A 79 6.33 2.41 10.21
N LEU A 80 7.61 2.75 10.04
CA LEU A 80 8.08 3.56 8.90
C LEU A 80 7.95 2.85 7.54
N ASP A 81 7.69 1.54 7.53
CA ASP A 81 7.49 0.74 6.32
C ASP A 81 6.00 0.47 6.04
N THR A 82 5.08 0.88 6.92
CA THR A 82 3.62 0.67 6.78
C THR A 82 3.06 1.33 5.52
N TRP A 83 3.64 2.44 5.08
CA TRP A 83 3.21 3.12 3.86
C TRP A 83 3.29 2.20 2.65
N LEU A 84 4.29 1.30 2.57
CA LEU A 84 4.48 0.41 1.44
C LEU A 84 3.31 -0.55 1.26
N MET A 85 2.87 -1.19 2.34
CA MET A 85 1.75 -2.14 2.32
C MET A 85 0.44 -1.44 1.92
N ARG A 86 0.14 -0.30 2.55
CA ARG A 86 -1.06 0.49 2.24
C ARG A 86 -1.05 1.01 0.80
N SER A 87 0.13 1.35 0.28
CA SER A 87 0.30 1.84 -1.09
C SER A 87 0.11 0.73 -2.12
N LEU A 88 0.62 -0.48 -1.87
CA LEU A 88 0.41 -1.65 -2.72
C LEU A 88 -1.08 -2.05 -2.78
N ALA A 89 -1.76 -2.08 -1.63
CA ALA A 89 -3.20 -2.33 -1.57
C ALA A 89 -3.99 -1.27 -2.38
N SER A 90 -3.65 0.01 -2.22
CA SER A 90 -4.28 1.11 -2.95
C SER A 90 -3.99 1.04 -4.46
N PHE A 91 -2.79 0.59 -4.85
CA PHE A 91 -2.42 0.39 -6.26
C PHE A 91 -3.28 -0.70 -6.92
N ILE A 92 -3.44 -1.86 -6.26
CA ILE A 92 -4.28 -2.95 -6.76
C ILE A 92 -5.75 -2.52 -6.85
N THR A 93 -6.22 -1.77 -5.86
CA THR A 93 -7.57 -1.18 -5.89
C THR A 93 -7.72 -0.22 -7.09
N GLY A 94 -6.69 0.57 -7.41
CA GLY A 94 -6.67 1.41 -8.60
C GLY A 94 -6.83 0.63 -9.91
N LEU A 95 -6.17 -0.53 -10.02
CA LEU A 95 -6.30 -1.42 -11.19
C LEU A 95 -7.70 -2.03 -11.29
N PHE A 96 -8.30 -2.40 -10.16
CA PHE A 96 -9.69 -2.84 -10.11
C PHE A 96 -10.62 -1.74 -10.63
N ILE A 97 -10.43 -0.49 -10.18
CA ILE A 97 -11.27 0.63 -10.62
C ILE A 97 -11.12 0.88 -12.12
N GLU A 98 -9.88 0.92 -12.61
CA GLU A 98 -9.59 1.10 -14.04
C GLU A 98 -10.27 0.02 -14.90
N ARG A 99 -10.33 -1.22 -14.40
CA ARG A 99 -10.92 -2.36 -15.13
C ARG A 99 -12.45 -2.35 -15.13
N TYR A 100 -13.10 -2.01 -14.02
CA TYR A 100 -14.56 -2.15 -13.86
C TYR A 100 -15.34 -0.86 -14.09
N PHE A 101 -14.80 0.29 -13.67
CA PHE A 101 -15.45 1.60 -13.82
C PHE A 101 -14.86 2.41 -14.98
N GLY A 102 -13.72 1.97 -15.52
CA GLY A 102 -13.08 2.56 -16.68
C GLY A 102 -12.00 3.58 -16.34
N THR A 103 -11.23 3.96 -17.36
CA THR A 103 -10.05 4.81 -17.20
C THR A 103 -10.40 6.23 -16.75
N SER A 104 -11.53 6.79 -17.17
CA SER A 104 -11.95 8.15 -16.81
C SER A 104 -12.15 8.31 -15.30
N GLU A 105 -12.89 7.37 -14.69
CA GLU A 105 -13.14 7.36 -13.24
C GLU A 105 -11.84 7.15 -12.45
N TYR A 106 -10.98 6.23 -12.93
CA TYR A 106 -9.66 6.04 -12.34
C TYR A 106 -8.82 7.34 -12.37
N LEU A 107 -8.78 8.05 -13.50
CA LEU A 107 -8.04 9.30 -13.63
C LEU A 107 -8.61 10.41 -12.76
N PHE A 108 -9.94 10.50 -12.64
CA PHE A 108 -10.61 11.44 -11.75
C PHE A 108 -10.18 11.23 -10.28
N ARG A 109 -10.16 9.97 -9.82
CA ARG A 109 -9.69 9.64 -8.46
C ARG A 109 -8.23 9.98 -8.23
N ILE A 110 -7.38 9.62 -9.18
CA ILE A 110 -5.96 9.95 -9.15
C ILE A 110 -5.77 11.47 -9.02
N ARG A 111 -6.55 12.28 -9.75
CA ARG A 111 -6.54 13.73 -9.64
C ARG A 111 -6.99 14.20 -8.25
N LYS A 112 -8.08 13.65 -7.71
CA LYS A 112 -8.59 13.98 -6.38
C LYS A 112 -7.55 13.69 -5.29
N VAL A 113 -6.90 12.53 -5.35
CA VAL A 113 -5.84 12.15 -4.41
C VAL A 113 -4.62 13.07 -4.56
N LEU A 114 -4.26 13.46 -5.78
CA LEU A 114 -3.13 14.35 -6.05
C LEU A 114 -3.37 15.73 -5.42
N ASN A 115 -4.53 16.32 -5.68
CA ASN A 115 -4.92 17.61 -5.10
C ASN A 115 -4.89 17.55 -3.57
N SER A 116 -5.42 16.48 -2.97
CA SER A 116 -5.39 16.29 -1.51
C SER A 116 -3.96 16.26 -0.93
N VAL A 117 -3.00 15.66 -1.64
CA VAL A 117 -1.59 15.62 -1.21
C VAL A 117 -0.94 17.00 -1.36
N CYS A 118 -1.15 17.66 -2.51
CA CYS A 118 -0.61 19.00 -2.76
C CYS A 118 -1.16 20.03 -1.76
N ASP A 119 -2.47 20.03 -1.51
CA ASP A 119 -3.12 20.96 -0.57
C ASP A 119 -2.57 20.80 0.85
N TYR A 120 -2.28 19.56 1.27
CA TYR A 120 -1.68 19.29 2.57
C TYR A 120 -0.22 19.78 2.62
N GLU A 121 0.59 19.42 1.62
CA GLU A 121 2.00 19.81 1.59
C GLU A 121 2.20 21.32 1.49
N SER A 122 1.30 22.04 0.82
CA SER A 122 1.33 23.50 0.76
C SER A 122 0.96 24.18 2.09
N ARG A 123 0.13 23.55 2.93
CA ARG A 123 -0.34 24.13 4.20
C ARG A 123 0.53 23.76 5.39
N TRP A 124 0.94 22.50 5.48
CA TRP A 124 1.57 21.91 6.67
C TRP A 124 3.02 21.49 6.45
N GLY A 125 3.53 21.57 5.22
CA GLY A 125 4.90 21.23 4.87
C GLY A 125 5.07 19.83 4.29
N GLN A 126 6.32 19.51 3.97
CA GLN A 126 6.68 18.34 3.16
C GLN A 126 6.47 17.01 3.89
N VAL A 127 5.83 16.06 3.21
CA VAL A 127 5.64 14.69 3.71
C VAL A 127 6.77 13.80 3.21
N VAL A 128 7.42 13.06 4.12
CA VAL A 128 8.53 12.14 3.82
C VAL A 128 8.07 10.72 4.12
N LEU A 129 8.22 9.80 3.18
CA LEU A 129 7.73 8.42 3.32
C LEU A 129 8.55 7.62 4.34
N ARG A 130 9.89 7.72 4.26
CA ARG A 130 10.79 7.08 5.22
C ARG A 130 11.97 8.02 5.52
N PRO A 131 12.00 8.73 6.65
CA PRO A 131 13.15 9.54 7.01
C PRO A 131 14.38 8.66 7.27
N LEU A 132 15.57 9.07 6.81
CA LEU A 132 16.82 8.42 7.19
C LEU A 132 17.12 8.70 8.67
N LYS A 133 17.70 7.72 9.36
CA LYS A 133 18.09 7.84 10.79
C LYS A 133 19.06 9.02 11.03
N SER A 134 19.83 9.42 10.02
CA SER A 134 20.78 10.54 10.06
C SER A 134 20.14 11.91 9.84
N ASP A 135 18.94 11.98 9.26
CA ASP A 135 18.24 13.24 9.00
C ASP A 135 17.44 13.70 10.23
N CYS A 136 18.16 14.02 11.29
CA CYS A 136 17.63 14.79 12.43
C CYS A 136 17.44 16.28 12.07
N LYS A 137 17.78 16.69 10.84
CA LYS A 137 17.87 18.09 10.40
C LYS A 137 16.63 18.62 9.69
N VAL A 138 15.77 17.76 9.17
CA VAL A 138 14.44 18.21 8.73
C VAL A 138 13.60 18.34 10.00
N LYS A 139 13.74 19.46 10.70
CA LYS A 139 12.72 19.93 11.64
C LYS A 139 11.45 20.16 10.84
N GLN A 140 10.72 19.08 10.58
CA GLN A 140 9.31 19.19 10.25
C GLN A 140 8.70 19.97 11.41
N GLU A 141 8.18 21.17 11.14
CA GLU A 141 7.40 21.97 12.09
C GLU A 141 6.04 21.30 12.37
N LEU A 142 6.04 19.98 12.48
CA LEU A 142 4.90 19.19 12.87
C LEU A 142 4.83 19.22 14.38
N HIS A 143 3.64 19.47 14.90
CA HIS A 143 3.37 19.42 16.33
C HIS A 143 3.69 18.05 16.96
N PHE A 144 3.73 17.01 16.13
CA PHE A 144 3.94 15.62 16.51
C PHE A 144 4.97 14.91 15.61
N ASP A 145 5.83 14.08 16.20
CA ASP A 145 6.79 13.28 15.44
C ASP A 145 6.10 12.15 14.68
N ALA A 146 6.18 12.20 13.34
CA ALA A 146 5.61 11.20 12.45
C ALA A 146 6.32 9.83 12.52
N ARG A 147 7.51 9.76 13.13
CA ARG A 147 8.30 8.53 13.24
C ARG A 147 7.70 7.51 14.22
N ASN A 148 6.87 7.97 15.15
CA ASN A 148 6.24 7.11 16.14
C ASN A 148 4.79 6.81 15.77
N SER A 149 4.40 5.54 15.81
CA SER A 149 3.03 5.09 15.55
C SER A 149 1.99 5.72 16.48
N PHE A 150 2.37 6.02 17.73
CA PHE A 150 1.44 6.54 18.74
C PHE A 150 1.30 8.07 18.70
N THR A 151 2.24 8.75 18.04
CA THR A 151 2.31 10.21 18.01
C THR A 151 1.94 10.75 16.62
N CYS A 152 1.95 9.90 15.59
CA CYS A 152 1.59 10.30 14.23
C CYS A 152 0.15 10.84 14.15
N SER A 153 0.00 12.06 13.62
CA SER A 153 -1.32 12.63 13.35
C SER A 153 -2.05 11.79 12.30
N PRO A 154 -3.35 11.47 12.49
CA PRO A 154 -4.12 10.70 11.52
C PRO A 154 -4.19 11.37 10.14
N LEU A 155 -4.24 12.72 10.11
CA LEU A 155 -4.20 13.49 8.87
C LEU A 155 -2.86 13.29 8.13
N TYR A 156 -1.75 13.28 8.87
CA TYR A 156 -0.43 13.03 8.28
C TYR A 156 -0.35 11.62 7.72
N ALA A 157 -0.82 10.61 8.47
CA ALA A 157 -0.81 9.22 8.03
C ALA A 157 -1.64 8.99 6.76
N GLU A 158 -2.81 9.64 6.64
CA GLU A 158 -3.64 9.54 5.44
C GLU A 158 -2.92 10.09 4.21
N ILE A 159 -2.29 11.26 4.34
CA ILE A 159 -1.53 11.89 3.25
C ILE A 159 -0.26 11.08 2.92
N LEU A 160 0.40 10.50 3.92
CA LEU A 160 1.52 9.57 3.76
C LEU A 160 1.14 8.38 2.86
N PHE A 161 -0.01 7.75 3.13
CA PHE A 161 -0.50 6.63 2.32
C PHE A 161 -0.90 7.06 0.90
N LYS A 162 -1.53 8.23 0.75
CA LYS A 162 -1.86 8.80 -0.57
C LYS A 162 -0.60 9.10 -1.39
N LYS A 163 0.44 9.67 -0.75
CA LYS A 163 1.73 9.92 -1.39
C LYS A 163 2.41 8.61 -1.79
N GLY A 164 2.42 7.62 -0.90
CA GLY A 164 2.97 6.31 -1.17
C GLY A 164 2.29 5.60 -2.36
N HIS A 165 0.97 5.76 -2.52
CA HIS A 165 0.25 5.26 -3.69
C HIS A 165 0.81 5.82 -5.01
N PHE A 166 1.16 7.10 -5.07
CA PHE A 166 1.82 7.68 -6.24
C PHE A 166 3.22 7.13 -6.46
N VAL A 167 4.00 6.93 -5.41
CA VAL A 167 5.35 6.36 -5.52
C VAL A 167 5.30 4.95 -6.10
N VAL A 168 4.39 4.09 -5.61
CA VAL A 168 4.19 2.75 -6.18
C VAL A 168 3.71 2.82 -7.64
N ARG A 169 2.80 3.75 -7.96
CA ARG A 169 2.34 3.96 -9.34
C ARG A 169 3.45 4.42 -10.28
N MET A 170 4.32 5.33 -9.83
CA MET A 170 5.48 5.79 -10.60
C MET A 170 6.50 4.66 -10.79
N LEU A 171 6.73 3.86 -9.74
CA LEU A 171 7.58 2.68 -9.81
C LEU A 171 7.05 1.67 -10.83
N ALA A 172 5.76 1.34 -10.78
CA ALA A 172 5.12 0.44 -11.74
C ALA A 172 5.21 0.97 -13.19
N LYS A 173 5.10 2.28 -13.39
CA LYS A 173 5.29 2.91 -14.71
C LYS A 173 6.74 2.87 -15.20
N ARG A 174 7.72 3.06 -14.31
CA ARG A 174 9.15 3.02 -14.67
C ARG A 174 9.63 1.60 -14.99
N LEU A 175 9.20 0.62 -14.20
CA LEU A 175 9.58 -0.79 -14.41
C LEU A 175 8.83 -1.42 -15.58
N GLY A 176 7.56 -1.05 -15.77
CA GLY A 176 6.62 -1.75 -16.64
C GLY A 176 5.73 -2.72 -15.87
N LYS A 177 4.59 -3.08 -16.46
CA LYS A 177 3.55 -3.88 -15.79
C LYS A 177 4.04 -5.27 -15.40
N GLU A 178 4.63 -5.99 -16.35
CA GLU A 178 5.07 -7.38 -16.15
C GLU A 178 6.12 -7.54 -15.04
N PRO A 179 7.29 -6.85 -15.07
CA PRO A 179 8.29 -7.01 -14.02
C PRO A 179 7.77 -6.53 -12.65
N PHE A 180 6.93 -5.49 -12.62
CA PHE A 180 6.31 -5.05 -11.37
C PHE A 180 5.45 -6.15 -10.73
N PHE A 181 4.60 -6.83 -11.50
CA PHE A 181 3.80 -7.94 -10.97
C PHE A 181 4.65 -9.14 -10.58
N GLN A 182 5.77 -9.39 -11.27
CA GLN A 182 6.72 -10.43 -10.84
C GLN A 182 7.34 -10.13 -9.48
N VAL A 183 7.68 -8.86 -9.19
CA VAL A 183 8.14 -8.44 -7.85
C VAL A 183 7.07 -8.70 -6.80
N VAL A 184 5.83 -8.27 -7.05
CA VAL A 184 4.71 -8.49 -6.11
C VAL A 184 4.47 -9.98 -5.88
N GLN A 185 4.49 -10.78 -6.95
CA GLN A 185 4.35 -12.23 -6.87
C GLN A 185 5.49 -12.86 -6.08
N LYS A 186 6.73 -12.40 -6.26
CA LYS A 186 7.89 -12.90 -5.52
C LYS A 186 7.71 -12.66 -4.02
N ILE A 187 7.31 -11.46 -3.62
CA ILE A 187 7.04 -11.12 -2.21
C ILE A 187 5.97 -12.04 -1.62
N LEU A 188 4.84 -12.21 -2.32
CA LEU A 188 3.76 -13.08 -1.87
C LEU A 188 4.19 -14.55 -1.77
N SER A 189 4.97 -15.04 -2.74
CA SER A 189 5.46 -16.43 -2.74
C SER A 189 6.41 -16.72 -1.58
N VAL A 190 7.27 -15.77 -1.24
CA VAL A 190 8.19 -15.87 -0.09
C VAL A 190 7.39 -15.93 1.21
N SER A 191 6.45 -15.00 1.42
CA SER A 191 5.58 -15.01 2.59
C SER A 191 4.77 -16.31 2.71
N MET A 192 4.27 -16.83 1.58
CA MET A 192 3.52 -18.09 1.55
C MET A 192 4.37 -19.31 1.94
N GLN A 193 5.61 -19.39 1.46
CA GLN A 193 6.52 -20.48 1.79
C GLN A 193 6.82 -20.53 3.29
N PHE A 194 7.06 -19.37 3.92
CA PHE A 194 7.34 -19.30 5.35
C PHE A 194 6.09 -19.47 6.23
N SER A 195 4.91 -19.09 5.74
CA SER A 195 3.64 -19.30 6.45
C SER A 195 3.29 -20.79 6.61
N GLN A 196 3.62 -21.63 5.62
CA GLN A 196 3.36 -23.08 5.68
C GLN A 196 4.25 -23.79 6.70
N GLN A 197 5.41 -23.23 7.04
CA GLN A 197 6.36 -23.80 7.98
C GLN A 197 6.02 -23.38 9.41
N GLN A 198 4.91 -23.89 9.94
CA GLN A 198 4.43 -23.59 11.31
C GLN A 198 5.39 -24.05 12.44
N LYS A 199 6.37 -24.89 12.13
CA LYS A 199 7.26 -25.50 13.12
C LYS A 199 8.40 -24.59 13.59
N GLU A 200 8.72 -23.52 12.84
CA GLU A 200 9.81 -22.60 13.17
C GLU A 200 9.32 -21.14 13.17
N PRO A 201 8.75 -20.66 14.29
CA PRO A 201 8.20 -19.30 14.36
C PRO A 201 9.26 -18.20 14.20
N ILE A 202 10.55 -18.51 14.36
CA ILE A 202 11.64 -17.56 14.13
C ILE A 202 11.73 -17.12 12.65
N ASN A 203 11.37 -18.01 11.73
CA ASN A 203 11.43 -17.75 10.28
C ASN A 203 10.27 -16.86 9.80
N TRP A 204 9.27 -16.60 10.63
CA TRP A 204 8.13 -15.72 10.31
C TRP A 204 8.56 -14.26 10.12
N GLN A 205 9.75 -13.89 10.56
CA GLN A 205 10.36 -12.61 10.23
C GLN A 205 10.46 -12.38 8.72
N HIS A 206 10.62 -13.45 7.93
CA HIS A 206 10.65 -13.39 6.46
C HIS A 206 9.29 -13.13 5.81
N MET A 207 8.19 -13.17 6.58
CA MET A 207 6.87 -12.70 6.13
C MET A 207 6.71 -11.18 6.28
N THR A 208 7.67 -10.51 6.93
CA THR A 208 7.71 -9.05 7.04
C THR A 208 8.58 -8.44 5.96
N VAL A 209 8.17 -7.29 5.42
CA VAL A 209 8.88 -6.59 4.35
C VAL A 209 9.22 -5.19 4.84
N SER A 210 10.49 -4.84 4.73
CA SER A 210 10.98 -3.46 4.85
C SER A 210 11.08 -2.82 3.47
N THR A 211 11.08 -1.48 3.40
CA THR A 211 11.33 -0.76 2.14
C THR A 211 12.65 -1.22 1.51
N GLU A 212 13.71 -1.43 2.30
CA GLU A 212 15.00 -1.89 1.76
C GLU A 212 14.90 -3.30 1.14
N SER A 213 14.24 -4.25 1.84
CA SER A 213 14.02 -5.60 1.33
C SER A 213 13.15 -5.61 0.06
N PHE A 214 12.14 -4.72 0.01
CA PHE A 214 11.31 -4.52 -1.17
C PHE A 214 12.15 -4.06 -2.37
N PHE A 215 12.95 -3.00 -2.22
CA PHE A 215 13.77 -2.50 -3.32
C PHE A 215 14.90 -3.46 -3.71
N ARG A 216 15.44 -4.24 -2.76
CA ARG A 216 16.35 -5.34 -3.08
C ARG A 216 15.67 -6.40 -3.95
N THR A 217 14.41 -6.74 -3.65
CA THR A 217 13.61 -7.66 -4.48
C THR A 217 13.33 -7.07 -5.86
N VAL A 218 13.04 -5.77 -5.94
CA VAL A 218 12.88 -5.05 -7.22
C VAL A 218 14.16 -5.17 -8.06
N SER A 219 15.33 -4.85 -7.50
CA SER A 219 16.62 -4.95 -8.20
C SER A 219 16.91 -6.38 -8.64
N ASN A 220 16.62 -7.38 -7.79
CA ASN A 220 16.86 -8.79 -8.12
C ASN A 220 15.99 -9.30 -9.28
N VAL A 221 14.74 -8.85 -9.38
CA VAL A 221 13.80 -9.28 -10.44
C VAL A 221 14.05 -8.52 -11.74
N THR A 222 14.36 -7.23 -11.65
CA THR A 222 14.46 -6.33 -12.81
C THR A 222 15.88 -6.18 -13.35
N GLY A 223 16.89 -6.52 -12.55
CA GLY A 223 18.30 -6.25 -12.84
C GLY A 223 18.67 -4.76 -12.79
N GLN A 224 17.75 -3.88 -12.36
CA GLN A 224 17.96 -2.43 -12.33
C GLN A 224 17.93 -1.90 -10.90
N GLU A 225 18.98 -1.20 -10.51
CA GLU A 225 19.01 -0.46 -9.25
C GLU A 225 18.47 0.96 -9.45
N LEU A 226 17.69 1.45 -8.48
CA LEU A 226 17.01 2.74 -8.57
C LEU A 226 17.38 3.67 -7.39
N PRO A 227 18.67 3.94 -7.12
CA PRO A 227 19.08 4.75 -5.96
C PRO A 227 18.54 6.18 -6.02
N THR A 228 18.59 6.80 -7.20
CA THR A 228 18.06 8.17 -7.40
C THR A 228 16.55 8.27 -7.19
N PHE A 229 15.81 7.18 -7.45
CA PHE A 229 14.38 7.14 -7.19
C PHE A 229 14.07 7.12 -5.69
N LEU A 230 14.86 6.35 -4.91
CA LEU A 230 14.74 6.29 -3.46
C LEU A 230 15.01 7.65 -2.82
N GLU A 231 16.11 8.28 -3.23
CA GLU A 231 16.53 9.59 -2.73
C GLU A 231 15.49 10.66 -3.01
N GLN A 232 14.94 10.70 -4.23
CA GLN A 232 13.99 11.75 -4.62
C GLN A 232 12.60 11.58 -4.00
N TRP A 233 12.07 10.35 -3.97
CA TRP A 233 10.64 10.13 -3.70
C TRP A 233 10.33 9.49 -2.35
N ILE A 234 11.29 8.80 -1.74
CA ILE A 234 11.10 8.10 -0.46
C ILE A 234 11.76 8.85 0.68
N TYR A 235 13.04 9.21 0.48
CA TYR A 235 13.84 9.94 1.46
C TYR A 235 13.62 11.45 1.33
N GLY A 236 13.43 11.94 0.10
CA GLY A 236 13.01 13.30 -0.21
C GLY A 236 11.51 13.54 0.02
N GLY A 237 11.18 14.72 0.52
CA GLY A 237 9.81 15.20 0.70
C GLY A 237 9.40 16.26 -0.32
N GLY A 238 8.11 16.59 -0.36
CA GLY A 238 7.55 17.63 -1.22
C GLY A 238 6.99 17.17 -2.56
N HIS A 239 6.51 18.15 -3.33
CA HIS A 239 5.96 18.02 -4.68
C HIS A 239 6.61 19.03 -5.63
N ALA A 240 6.61 18.70 -6.93
CA ALA A 240 7.12 19.60 -7.96
C ALA A 240 6.07 20.68 -8.30
N ASN A 241 6.51 21.94 -8.35
CA ASN A 241 5.73 23.07 -8.86
C ASN A 241 6.33 23.53 -10.18
N PHE A 242 5.54 23.49 -11.26
CA PHE A 242 5.98 23.85 -12.60
C PHE A 242 5.45 25.23 -12.97
N GLN A 243 6.34 26.22 -13.06
CA GLN A 243 6.03 27.53 -13.60
C GLN A 243 6.30 27.53 -15.10
N VAL A 244 5.24 27.58 -15.91
CA VAL A 244 5.34 27.61 -17.37
C VAL A 244 4.98 29.00 -17.85
N SER A 245 5.94 29.72 -18.44
CA SER A 245 5.68 30.97 -19.16
C SER A 245 5.62 30.70 -20.65
N PHE A 246 4.55 31.16 -21.29
CA PHE A 246 4.42 31.16 -22.74
C PHE A 246 4.81 32.55 -23.26
N LYS A 247 5.62 32.60 -24.32
CA LYS A 247 5.99 33.85 -25.01
C LYS A 247 5.04 34.08 -26.17
#